data_AF-A0A8T6IT18-F1
#
_entry.id   AF-A0A8T6IT18-F1
#
_cell.length_a   1.000
_cell.length_b   1.000
_cell.length_c   1.000
_cell.angle_alpha   90.00
_cell.angle_beta   90.00
_cell.angle_gamma   90.00
#
_symmetry.space_group_name_H-M   'P 1'
#
loop_
_entity.id
_entity.type
_entity.pdbx_description
1 polymer ?
#
loop_
_entity_poly.entity_id
_entity_poly.type
_entity_poly.pdbx_seq_one_letter_code
_entity_poly.pdbx_strand_id
1 'polypeptide(L)'
;MIIDVHSHSPQFRGAVPAEQQIINYAWRPDRAVSSVYNWDEYMKAQTPADISIVFGVAWRPGDSAGGVSGFDESSDLPGNVNDKTAVFVQAYPERLIGFMSLHPHDPRSLDELERCRCDLGLRGIKMGANYQIFHPLEARALAIYEQAQRYGLPVLFHQGTSPVRMAPIRFAHPLLMDEVAMRYPDLKIIMAHMGHPWTVDTAVVI
;
A
#
# COMPACT_ATOMS: atom_id res chain seq x y z
N MET A 1 -8.81 21.71 4.33
CA MET A 1 -8.33 20.65 3.44
C MET A 1 -8.19 19.37 4.27
N ILE A 2 -8.89 18.31 3.91
CA ILE A 2 -8.85 16.96 4.50
C ILE A 2 -8.13 16.05 3.53
N ILE A 3 -7.10 15.34 4.01
CA ILE A 3 -6.35 14.36 3.21
C ILE A 3 -6.56 12.97 3.82
N ASP A 4 -7.10 12.04 3.05
CA ASP A 4 -7.06 10.61 3.37
C ASP A 4 -5.65 10.09 3.04
N VAL A 5 -4.92 9.66 4.06
CA VAL A 5 -3.51 9.23 3.93
C VAL A 5 -3.35 7.72 3.72
N HIS A 6 -4.43 6.94 3.74
CA HIS A 6 -4.35 5.50 3.62
C HIS A 6 -5.57 4.92 2.92
N SER A 7 -5.46 4.77 1.60
CA SER A 7 -6.53 4.22 0.78
C SER A 7 -5.97 3.27 -0.27
N HIS A 8 -6.80 2.33 -0.70
CA HIS A 8 -6.43 1.35 -1.73
C HIS A 8 -7.03 1.71 -3.08
N SER A 9 -6.25 1.54 -4.15
CA SER A 9 -6.72 1.77 -5.51
C SER A 9 -7.79 0.75 -5.89
N PRO A 10 -8.99 1.16 -6.35
CA PRO A 10 -9.99 0.26 -6.89
C PRO A 10 -9.49 -0.47 -8.14
N GLN A 11 -9.93 -1.71 -8.31
CA GLN A 11 -9.44 -2.64 -9.32
C GLN A 11 -10.30 -2.65 -10.58
N PHE A 12 -11.48 -2.05 -10.53
CA PHE A 12 -12.42 -1.97 -11.65
C PHE A 12 -12.69 -0.53 -12.01
N ARG A 13 -12.49 -0.19 -13.28
CA ARG A 13 -12.99 1.05 -13.84
C ARG A 13 -14.51 1.01 -13.98
N GLY A 14 -15.03 -0.08 -14.55
CA GLY A 14 -16.46 -0.30 -14.77
C GLY A 14 -17.15 -1.07 -13.63
N ALA A 15 -18.33 -1.60 -13.92
CA ALA A 15 -19.04 -2.45 -12.96
C ALA A 15 -18.22 -3.69 -12.58
N VAL A 16 -18.20 -4.04 -11.29
CA VAL A 16 -17.55 -5.26 -10.80
C VAL A 16 -18.36 -6.48 -11.25
N PRO A 17 -17.76 -7.44 -11.99
CA PRO A 17 -18.44 -8.66 -12.40
C PRO A 17 -19.01 -9.43 -11.21
N ALA A 18 -20.19 -10.02 -11.36
CA ALA A 18 -20.92 -10.65 -10.24
C ALA A 18 -20.10 -11.76 -9.56
N GLU A 19 -19.32 -12.51 -10.33
CA GLU A 19 -18.44 -13.57 -9.86
C GLU A 19 -17.18 -13.07 -9.13
N GLN A 20 -16.89 -11.78 -9.21
CA GLN A 20 -15.75 -11.13 -8.56
C GLN A 20 -16.18 -10.24 -7.38
N GLN A 21 -17.48 -10.15 -7.09
CA GLN A 21 -17.98 -9.44 -5.93
C GLN A 21 -17.69 -10.23 -4.65
N ILE A 22 -17.03 -9.58 -3.70
CA ILE A 22 -16.71 -10.18 -2.39
C ILE A 22 -17.29 -9.29 -1.30
N ILE A 23 -18.25 -9.84 -0.55
CA ILE A 23 -18.90 -9.16 0.57
C ILE A 23 -18.25 -9.59 1.89
N ASN A 24 -17.83 -8.60 2.68
CA ASN A 24 -17.25 -8.81 3.99
C ASN A 24 -18.22 -8.43 5.11
N TYR A 25 -18.50 -9.40 5.98
CA TYR A 25 -19.39 -9.24 7.14
C TYR A 25 -18.65 -8.95 8.44
N ALA A 26 -17.32 -9.12 8.47
CA ALA A 26 -16.51 -8.99 9.67
C ALA A 26 -15.81 -7.63 9.79
N TRP A 27 -15.65 -6.90 8.68
CA TRP A 27 -14.94 -5.61 8.65
C TRP A 27 -15.71 -4.47 9.33
N ARG A 28 -17.04 -4.56 9.40
CA ARG A 28 -17.88 -3.56 10.04
C ARG A 28 -18.92 -4.24 10.93
N PRO A 29 -19.11 -3.76 12.18
CA PRO A 29 -20.11 -4.32 13.08
C PRO A 29 -21.54 -3.91 12.71
N ASP A 30 -21.70 -2.81 11.94
CA ASP A 30 -23.00 -2.20 11.64
C ASP A 30 -23.59 -2.66 10.29
N ARG A 31 -22.78 -3.13 9.35
CA ARG A 31 -23.24 -3.58 8.03
C ARG A 31 -22.18 -4.41 7.32
N ALA A 32 -22.62 -5.24 6.37
CA ALA A 32 -21.72 -5.82 5.40
C ALA A 32 -21.17 -4.75 4.43
N VAL A 33 -19.95 -4.95 3.95
CA VAL A 33 -19.30 -4.05 2.98
C VAL A 33 -18.76 -4.86 1.81
N SER A 34 -18.83 -4.30 0.61
CA SER A 34 -18.06 -4.85 -0.50
C SER A 34 -16.59 -4.60 -0.27
N SER A 35 -15.76 -5.63 -0.46
CA SER A 35 -14.31 -5.51 -0.45
C SER A 35 -13.73 -5.21 -1.83
N VAL A 36 -14.52 -5.43 -2.89
CA VAL A 36 -14.20 -5.08 -4.28
C VAL A 36 -15.17 -3.99 -4.74
N TYR A 37 -14.66 -2.92 -5.31
CA TYR A 37 -15.45 -1.76 -5.70
C TYR A 37 -14.88 -1.11 -6.95
N ASN A 38 -15.73 -0.38 -7.67
CA ASN A 38 -15.32 0.36 -8.86
C ASN A 38 -14.93 1.81 -8.55
N TRP A 39 -14.46 2.52 -9.58
CA TRP A 39 -14.02 3.91 -9.46
C TRP A 39 -15.12 4.85 -8.97
N ASP A 40 -16.36 4.72 -9.48
CA ASP A 40 -17.47 5.59 -9.09
C ASP A 40 -17.87 5.37 -7.62
N GLU A 41 -17.91 4.12 -7.18
CA GLU A 41 -18.17 3.76 -5.78
C GLU A 41 -17.09 4.31 -4.85
N TYR A 42 -15.82 4.19 -5.23
CA TYR A 42 -14.70 4.75 -4.48
C TYR A 42 -14.81 6.28 -4.39
N MET A 43 -14.96 6.97 -5.52
CA MET A 43 -15.00 8.43 -5.56
C MET A 43 -16.20 8.98 -4.79
N LYS A 44 -17.36 8.31 -4.86
CA LYS A 44 -18.52 8.64 -4.04
C LYS A 44 -18.21 8.49 -2.55
N ALA A 45 -17.59 7.38 -2.13
CA ALA A 45 -17.20 7.17 -0.73
C ALA A 45 -16.17 8.20 -0.25
N GLN A 46 -15.29 8.67 -1.13
CA GLN A 46 -14.24 9.65 -0.83
C GLN A 46 -14.68 11.11 -0.96
N THR A 47 -15.97 11.40 -1.21
CA THR A 47 -16.50 12.78 -1.21
C THR A 47 -16.06 13.62 0.00
N PRO A 48 -15.98 13.09 1.24
CA PRO A 48 -15.55 13.88 2.41
C PRO A 48 -14.06 14.27 2.43
N ALA A 49 -13.21 13.60 1.66
CA ALA A 49 -11.79 13.94 1.54
C ALA A 49 -11.58 14.88 0.35
N ASP A 50 -10.70 15.87 0.49
CA ASP A 50 -10.29 16.73 -0.63
C ASP A 50 -9.27 16.00 -1.51
N ILE A 51 -8.35 15.26 -0.88
CA ILE A 51 -7.30 14.46 -1.53
C ILE A 51 -7.24 13.08 -0.87
N SER A 52 -7.00 12.03 -1.65
CA SER A 52 -6.74 10.68 -1.15
C SER A 52 -5.40 10.15 -1.67
N ILE A 53 -4.61 9.55 -0.78
CA ILE A 53 -3.41 8.78 -1.12
C ILE A 53 -3.83 7.35 -1.42
N VAL A 54 -3.54 6.88 -2.63
CA VAL A 54 -3.96 5.56 -3.12
C VAL A 54 -2.78 4.70 -3.52
N PHE A 55 -2.90 3.40 -3.24
CA PHE A 55 -1.88 2.40 -3.57
C PHE A 55 -2.46 1.00 -3.64
N GLY A 56 -1.78 0.12 -4.37
CA GLY A 56 -1.97 -1.33 -4.22
C GLY A 56 -0.85 -1.98 -3.42
N VAL A 57 -0.76 -3.31 -3.51
CA VAL A 57 0.29 -4.12 -2.88
C VAL A 57 0.98 -4.95 -3.96
N ALA A 58 2.30 -4.80 -4.10
CA ALA A 58 3.11 -5.59 -5.02
C ALA A 58 3.46 -6.94 -4.39
N TRP A 59 3.17 -8.02 -5.10
CA TRP A 59 3.51 -9.37 -4.67
C TRP A 59 4.88 -9.79 -5.20
N ARG A 60 5.47 -10.79 -4.56
CA ARG A 60 6.68 -11.41 -5.06
C ARG A 60 6.43 -11.96 -6.46
N PRO A 61 7.34 -11.77 -7.44
CA PRO A 61 7.15 -12.33 -8.77
C PRO A 61 6.92 -13.85 -8.71
N GLY A 62 5.82 -14.30 -9.29
CA GLY A 62 5.40 -15.71 -9.30
C GLY A 62 4.44 -16.11 -8.17
N ASP A 63 4.26 -15.26 -7.16
CA ASP A 63 3.25 -15.48 -6.13
C ASP A 63 1.93 -14.82 -6.57
N SER A 64 0.80 -15.51 -6.37
CA SER A 64 -0.53 -14.90 -6.36
C SER A 64 -0.89 -14.52 -4.92
N ALA A 65 -1.84 -13.61 -4.72
CA ALA A 65 -2.21 -13.14 -3.38
C ALA A 65 -2.92 -14.26 -2.59
N GLY A 66 -2.12 -15.13 -1.97
CA GLY A 66 -2.54 -16.32 -1.26
C GLY A 66 -3.37 -16.02 -0.01
N GLY A 67 -4.65 -15.69 -0.21
CA GLY A 67 -5.67 -15.64 0.83
C GLY A 67 -5.74 -14.33 1.63
N VAL A 68 -5.15 -13.23 1.13
CA VAL A 68 -5.45 -11.89 1.66
C VAL A 68 -6.67 -11.37 0.90
N SER A 69 -7.87 -11.56 1.47
CA SER A 69 -9.10 -11.03 0.87
C SER A 69 -8.97 -9.52 0.64
N GLY A 70 -9.29 -9.06 -0.58
CA GLY A 70 -9.18 -7.65 -0.97
C GLY A 70 -7.90 -7.24 -1.72
N PHE A 71 -6.96 -8.18 -1.95
CA PHE A 71 -5.67 -7.88 -2.60
C PHE A 71 -5.25 -8.87 -3.69
N ASP A 72 -6.04 -9.92 -3.89
CA ASP A 72 -5.95 -10.85 -5.03
C ASP A 72 -7.07 -10.50 -6.00
N GLU A 73 -6.84 -9.51 -6.85
CA GLU A 73 -7.96 -8.96 -7.60
C GLU A 73 -7.65 -8.93 -9.08
N SER A 74 -8.32 -9.88 -9.74
CA SER A 74 -8.86 -9.66 -11.07
C SER A 74 -9.26 -8.20 -11.22
N SER A 75 -8.88 -7.63 -12.35
CA SER A 75 -9.01 -6.21 -12.61
C SER A 75 -9.29 -6.07 -14.09
N ASP A 76 -10.11 -5.10 -14.45
CA ASP A 76 -10.35 -4.73 -15.85
C ASP A 76 -9.22 -3.83 -16.42
N LEU A 77 -8.23 -3.49 -15.58
CA LEU A 77 -7.09 -2.66 -15.93
C LEU A 77 -5.87 -3.51 -16.31
N PRO A 78 -5.14 -3.15 -17.38
CA PRO A 78 -3.92 -3.84 -17.78
C PRO A 78 -2.74 -3.49 -16.86
N GLY A 79 -1.66 -4.26 -16.99
CA GLY A 79 -0.38 -3.98 -16.33
C GLY A 79 -0.31 -4.47 -14.89
N ASN A 80 0.74 -4.04 -14.20
CA ASN A 80 0.99 -4.39 -12.81
C ASN A 80 0.22 -3.47 -11.85
N VAL A 81 0.39 -3.66 -10.54
CA VAL A 81 -0.32 -2.89 -9.51
C VAL A 81 -0.04 -1.37 -9.57
N ASN A 82 1.16 -0.99 -10.00
CA ASN A 82 1.56 0.41 -10.13
C ASN A 82 0.95 1.04 -11.38
N ASP A 83 0.87 0.30 -12.50
CA ASP A 83 0.20 0.76 -13.71
C ASP A 83 -1.29 1.02 -13.44
N LYS A 84 -1.96 0.10 -12.73
CA LYS A 84 -3.36 0.23 -12.33
C LYS A 84 -3.59 1.46 -11.43
N THR A 85 -2.70 1.66 -10.45
CA THR A 85 -2.74 2.83 -9.56
C THR A 85 -2.53 4.12 -10.35
N ALA A 86 -1.54 4.16 -11.25
CA ALA A 86 -1.25 5.33 -12.06
C ALA A 86 -2.40 5.70 -12.99
N VAL A 87 -3.02 4.72 -13.65
CA VAL A 87 -4.19 4.93 -14.51
C VAL A 87 -5.37 5.50 -13.72
N PHE A 88 -5.61 5.03 -12.50
CA PHE A 88 -6.65 5.59 -11.64
C PHE A 88 -6.35 7.02 -11.20
N VAL A 89 -5.10 7.31 -10.80
CA VAL A 89 -4.66 8.66 -10.41
C VAL A 89 -4.79 9.64 -11.58
N GLN A 90 -4.41 9.22 -12.79
CA GLN A 90 -4.52 10.06 -13.99
C GLN A 90 -5.97 10.39 -14.37
N ALA A 91 -6.94 9.58 -13.95
CA ALA A 91 -8.36 9.88 -14.17
C ALA A 91 -8.89 10.97 -13.23
N TYR A 92 -8.26 11.17 -12.07
CA TYR A 92 -8.66 12.15 -11.05
C TYR A 92 -7.45 12.85 -10.40
N PRO A 93 -6.57 13.50 -11.18
CA PRO A 93 -5.26 13.98 -10.71
C PRO A 93 -5.36 15.12 -9.68
N GLU A 94 -6.48 15.84 -9.64
CA GLU A 94 -6.76 16.87 -8.64
C GLU A 94 -7.25 16.32 -7.30
N ARG A 95 -7.63 15.04 -7.27
CA ARG A 95 -8.22 14.35 -6.11
C ARG A 95 -7.28 13.27 -5.54
N LEU A 96 -6.34 12.76 -6.32
CA LEU A 96 -5.59 11.55 -5.97
C LEU A 96 -4.09 11.75 -6.02
N ILE A 97 -3.39 11.14 -5.06
CA ILE A 97 -1.93 11.00 -5.06
C ILE A 97 -1.60 9.51 -5.03
N GLY A 98 -0.92 9.01 -6.06
CA GLY A 98 -0.53 7.61 -6.15
C GLY A 98 0.78 7.31 -5.43
N PHE A 99 0.81 6.24 -4.64
CA PHE A 99 2.04 5.63 -4.13
C PHE A 99 2.29 4.31 -4.88
N MET A 100 3.55 4.09 -5.26
CA MET A 100 3.99 2.82 -5.86
C MET A 100 4.10 1.74 -4.78
N SER A 101 3.90 0.49 -5.12
CA SER A 101 4.25 -0.64 -4.27
C SER A 101 5.38 -1.44 -4.92
N LEU A 102 6.36 -1.82 -4.10
CA LEU A 102 7.55 -2.53 -4.53
C LEU A 102 7.70 -3.79 -3.67
N HIS A 103 8.22 -4.85 -4.28
CA HIS A 103 8.58 -6.06 -3.57
C HIS A 103 10.10 -6.23 -3.54
N PRO A 104 10.78 -6.29 -2.37
CA PRO A 104 12.25 -6.38 -2.31
C PRO A 104 12.82 -7.60 -3.03
N HIS A 105 12.07 -8.69 -3.13
CA HIS A 105 12.50 -9.89 -3.87
C HIS A 105 12.19 -9.86 -5.37
N ASP A 106 11.59 -8.79 -5.90
CA ASP A 106 11.58 -8.56 -7.34
C ASP A 106 12.98 -8.05 -7.77
N PRO A 107 13.70 -8.79 -8.65
CA PRO A 107 15.00 -8.34 -9.14
C PRO A 107 14.94 -6.99 -9.89
N ARG A 108 13.76 -6.57 -10.35
CA ARG A 108 13.53 -5.29 -11.03
C ARG A 108 12.92 -4.22 -10.12
N SER A 109 12.89 -4.43 -8.80
CA SER A 109 12.26 -3.50 -7.86
C SER A 109 12.81 -2.07 -7.92
N LEU A 110 14.12 -1.90 -8.11
CA LEU A 110 14.73 -0.57 -8.26
C LEU A 110 14.47 0.06 -9.64
N ASP A 111 14.41 -0.74 -10.70
CA ASP A 111 14.03 -0.27 -12.03
C ASP A 111 12.56 0.19 -12.03
N GLU A 112 11.70 -0.57 -11.35
CA GLU A 112 10.30 -0.25 -11.18
C GLU A 112 10.10 1.02 -10.33
N LEU A 113 10.92 1.22 -9.30
CA LEU A 113 10.93 2.47 -8.53
C LEU A 113 11.19 3.67 -9.44
N GLU A 114 12.23 3.60 -10.28
CA GLU A 114 12.59 4.68 -11.18
C GLU A 114 11.49 4.93 -12.22
N ARG A 115 10.96 3.87 -12.83
CA ARG A 115 9.82 3.96 -13.77
C ARG A 115 8.60 4.58 -13.12
N CYS A 116 8.25 4.17 -11.89
CA CYS A 116 7.09 4.70 -11.17
C CYS A 116 7.23 6.19 -10.87
N ARG A 117 8.42 6.63 -10.46
CA ARG A 117 8.69 8.04 -10.13
C ARG A 117 8.75 8.92 -11.38
N CYS A 118 9.44 8.46 -12.43
CA CYS A 118 9.72 9.26 -13.62
C CYS A 118 8.61 9.21 -14.67
N ASP A 119 8.06 8.03 -14.93
CA ASP A 119 7.14 7.82 -16.05
C ASP A 119 5.68 7.81 -15.59
N LEU A 120 5.38 7.20 -14.44
CA LEU A 120 4.01 7.09 -13.91
C LEU A 120 3.62 8.24 -12.98
N GLY A 121 4.58 9.05 -12.51
CA GLY A 121 4.34 10.18 -11.62
C GLY A 121 3.88 9.79 -10.20
N LEU A 122 4.19 8.58 -9.74
CA LEU A 122 3.86 8.12 -8.38
C LEU A 122 4.81 8.77 -7.35
N ARG A 123 4.27 9.17 -6.21
CA ARG A 123 4.85 10.19 -5.31
C ARG A 123 5.25 9.69 -3.93
N GLY A 124 5.18 8.38 -3.70
CA GLY A 124 5.58 7.72 -2.46
C GLY A 124 5.58 6.21 -2.65
N ILE A 125 5.99 5.47 -1.62
CA ILE A 125 6.12 4.02 -1.64
C ILE A 125 5.22 3.40 -0.57
N LYS A 126 4.44 2.38 -0.94
CA LYS A 126 3.68 1.53 -0.04
C LYS A 126 4.39 0.20 0.16
N MET A 127 4.66 -0.13 1.42
CA MET A 127 5.18 -1.44 1.81
C MET A 127 4.35 -2.05 2.94
N GLY A 128 4.21 -3.37 2.91
CA GLY A 128 3.58 -4.16 3.94
C GLY A 128 4.36 -5.44 4.14
N ALA A 129 5.47 -5.38 4.86
CA ALA A 129 6.43 -6.48 4.98
C ALA A 129 5.83 -7.77 5.56
N ASN A 130 4.82 -7.65 6.42
CA ASN A 130 4.05 -8.79 6.89
C ASN A 130 3.20 -9.44 5.78
N TYR A 131 2.56 -8.65 4.91
CA TYR A 131 1.77 -9.16 3.79
C TYR A 131 2.65 -9.66 2.65
N GLN A 132 3.71 -8.94 2.34
CA GLN A 132 4.69 -9.26 1.29
C GLN A 132 5.75 -10.28 1.75
N ILE A 133 5.72 -10.70 3.02
CA ILE A 133 6.57 -11.74 3.61
C ILE A 133 8.07 -11.50 3.35
N PHE A 134 8.58 -10.34 3.75
CA PHE A 134 10.01 -10.04 3.73
C PHE A 134 10.45 -9.40 5.05
N HIS A 135 11.76 -9.46 5.34
CA HIS A 135 12.32 -8.83 6.54
C HIS A 135 12.64 -7.35 6.26
N PRO A 136 12.06 -6.36 6.98
CA PRO A 136 12.28 -4.93 6.69
C PRO A 136 13.73 -4.48 6.66
N LEU A 137 14.61 -5.12 7.44
CA LEU A 137 16.04 -4.80 7.53
C LEU A 137 16.94 -5.66 6.63
N GLU A 138 16.39 -6.44 5.70
CA GLU A 138 17.22 -7.17 4.73
C GLU A 138 17.84 -6.20 3.70
N ALA A 139 18.98 -6.58 3.12
CA ALA A 139 19.73 -5.72 2.20
C ALA A 139 18.90 -5.18 1.02
N ARG A 140 17.99 -5.98 0.46
CA ARG A 140 17.15 -5.56 -0.68
C ARG A 140 16.09 -4.54 -0.28
N ALA A 141 15.50 -4.67 0.90
CA ALA A 141 14.54 -3.69 1.42
C ALA A 141 15.26 -2.38 1.78
N LEU A 142 16.43 -2.49 2.42
CA LEU A 142 17.29 -1.34 2.74
C LEU A 142 17.69 -0.55 1.49
N ALA A 143 17.99 -1.23 0.37
CA ALA A 143 18.32 -0.55 -0.90
C ALA A 143 17.14 0.29 -1.44
N ILE A 144 15.90 -0.16 -1.26
CA ILE A 144 14.71 0.63 -1.61
C ILE A 144 14.61 1.89 -0.73
N TYR A 145 14.86 1.76 0.57
CA TYR A 145 14.79 2.88 1.51
C TYR A 145 15.87 3.92 1.24
N GLU A 146 17.07 3.48 0.88
CA GLU A 146 18.17 4.36 0.48
C GLU A 146 17.78 5.22 -0.74
N GLN A 147 17.18 4.60 -1.77
CA GLN A 147 16.67 5.36 -2.93
C GLN A 147 15.49 6.26 -2.55
N ALA A 148 14.58 5.80 -1.70
CA ALA A 148 13.47 6.61 -1.21
C ALA A 148 13.95 7.87 -0.51
N GLN A 149 14.94 7.75 0.39
CA GLN A 149 15.57 8.89 1.07
C GLN A 149 16.23 9.83 0.05
N ARG A 150 17.06 9.27 -0.85
CA ARG A 150 17.76 10.04 -1.88
C ARG A 150 16.81 10.88 -2.74
N TYR A 151 15.65 10.34 -3.09
CA TYR A 151 14.65 11.01 -3.92
C TYR A 151 13.59 11.77 -3.12
N GLY A 152 13.67 11.77 -1.79
CA GLY A 152 12.70 12.42 -0.91
C GLY A 152 11.29 11.81 -0.98
N LEU A 153 11.18 10.54 -1.40
CA LEU A 153 9.92 9.80 -1.46
C LEU A 153 9.53 9.29 -0.07
N PRO A 154 8.31 9.60 0.42
CA PRO A 154 7.81 9.02 1.66
C PRO A 154 7.54 7.52 1.50
N VAL A 155 7.79 6.76 2.56
CA VAL A 155 7.49 5.32 2.62
C VAL A 155 6.42 5.07 3.68
N LEU A 156 5.27 4.58 3.23
CA LEU A 156 4.16 4.16 4.06
C LEU A 156 4.27 2.67 4.36
N PHE A 157 4.63 2.36 5.59
CA PHE A 157 4.69 1.01 6.11
C PHE A 157 3.36 0.61 6.71
N HIS A 158 2.88 -0.59 6.36
CA HIS A 158 1.86 -1.24 7.18
C HIS A 158 2.51 -1.63 8.51
N GLN A 159 2.01 -1.09 9.62
CA GLN A 159 2.45 -1.43 10.97
C GLN A 159 1.24 -1.85 11.80
N GLY A 160 1.43 -2.84 12.68
CA GLY A 160 0.37 -3.34 13.54
C GLY A 160 -0.31 -4.62 13.06
N THR A 161 -1.55 -4.79 13.52
CA THR A 161 -2.28 -6.05 13.47
C THR A 161 -2.61 -6.46 12.04
N SER A 162 -2.64 -7.77 11.83
CA SER A 162 -3.09 -8.36 10.59
C SER A 162 -4.19 -9.38 10.89
N PRO A 163 -5.33 -9.35 10.17
CA PRO A 163 -6.33 -10.41 10.22
C PRO A 163 -5.92 -11.64 9.38
N VAL A 164 -4.78 -11.60 8.69
CA VAL A 164 -4.34 -12.63 7.75
C VAL A 164 -3.45 -13.64 8.46
N ARG A 165 -3.89 -14.90 8.48
CA ARG A 165 -3.16 -16.01 9.11
C ARG A 165 -1.72 -16.16 8.62
N MET A 166 -1.47 -15.91 7.34
CA MET A 166 -0.15 -16.09 6.72
C MET A 166 0.75 -14.86 6.81
N ALA A 167 0.29 -13.75 7.39
CA ALA A 167 1.08 -12.52 7.49
C ALA A 167 1.83 -12.45 8.84
N PRO A 168 3.16 -12.61 8.88
CA PRO A 168 3.89 -12.64 10.14
C PRO A 168 3.92 -11.26 10.79
N ILE A 169 3.22 -11.12 11.92
CA ILE A 169 3.08 -9.83 12.63
C ILE A 169 4.43 -9.26 13.10
N ARG A 170 5.46 -10.10 13.28
CA ARG A 170 6.83 -9.66 13.59
C ARG A 170 7.38 -8.66 12.57
N PHE A 171 6.99 -8.76 11.29
CA PHE A 171 7.45 -7.85 10.24
C PHE A 171 6.65 -6.53 10.19
N ALA A 172 5.58 -6.42 10.97
CA ALA A 172 4.79 -5.22 11.16
C ALA A 172 5.02 -4.58 12.55
N HIS A 173 6.05 -5.02 13.28
CA HIS A 173 6.38 -4.50 14.59
C HIS A 173 7.12 -3.15 14.49
N PRO A 174 6.70 -2.10 15.22
CA PRO A 174 7.27 -0.74 15.10
C PRO A 174 8.77 -0.63 15.37
N LEU A 175 9.33 -1.48 16.23
CA LEU A 175 10.78 -1.53 16.48
C LEU A 175 11.62 -1.75 15.20
N LEU A 176 11.08 -2.41 14.17
CA LEU A 176 11.78 -2.52 12.90
C LEU A 176 11.86 -1.16 12.18
N MET A 177 10.89 -0.28 12.39
CA MET A 177 10.89 1.07 11.83
C MET A 177 11.85 1.99 12.60
N ASP A 178 12.02 1.79 13.91
CA ASP A 178 13.04 2.47 14.71
C ASP A 178 14.44 2.24 14.13
N GLU A 179 14.79 0.98 13.83
CA GLU A 179 16.07 0.67 13.19
C GLU A 179 16.20 1.24 11.76
N VAL A 180 15.09 1.35 11.02
CA VAL A 180 15.10 2.02 9.70
C VAL A 180 15.32 3.52 9.86
N ALA A 181 14.64 4.17 10.79
CA ALA A 181 14.77 5.59 11.07
C ALA A 181 16.19 5.96 11.52
N MET A 182 16.81 5.13 12.38
CA MET A 182 18.21 5.27 12.79
C MET A 182 19.19 5.24 11.61
N ARG A 183 18.93 4.38 10.61
CA ARG A 183 19.80 4.21 9.43
C ARG A 183 19.59 5.31 8.39
N TYR A 184 18.36 5.80 8.27
CA TYR A 184 17.93 6.75 7.25
C TYR A 184 17.24 7.95 7.89
N PRO A 185 18.00 8.85 8.56
CA PRO A 185 17.43 9.94 9.36
C PRO A 185 16.67 10.99 8.54
N ASP A 186 16.88 11.04 7.21
CA ASP A 186 16.17 11.96 6.31
C ASP A 186 14.98 11.29 5.59
N LEU A 187 14.77 9.98 5.80
CA LEU A 187 13.66 9.26 5.19
C LEU A 187 12.33 9.65 5.85
N LYS A 188 11.35 10.04 5.03
CA LYS A 188 9.99 10.29 5.51
C LYS A 188 9.26 8.96 5.70
N ILE A 189 9.13 8.53 6.95
CA ILE A 189 8.47 7.28 7.35
C ILE A 189 7.04 7.56 7.78
N ILE A 190 6.08 6.80 7.23
CA ILE A 190 4.66 6.84 7.63
C ILE A 190 4.29 5.45 8.17
N MET A 191 4.04 5.35 9.47
CA MET A 191 3.59 4.12 10.12
C MET A 191 2.07 4.05 10.16
N ALA A 192 1.47 3.20 9.33
CA ALA A 192 0.02 3.05 9.28
C ALA A 192 -0.56 2.40 10.56
N HIS A 193 -1.85 2.63 10.80
CA HIS A 193 -2.65 2.02 11.88
C HIS A 193 -2.10 2.23 13.30
N MET A 194 -1.21 3.22 13.48
CA MET A 194 -0.57 3.55 14.75
C MET A 194 0.08 2.31 15.41
N GLY A 195 0.54 1.37 14.58
CA GLY A 195 1.14 0.11 15.00
C GLY A 195 0.29 -0.75 15.94
N HIS A 196 -1.04 -0.54 16.02
CA HIS A 196 -1.92 -1.28 16.93
C HIS A 196 -1.65 -2.80 16.87
N PRO A 197 -1.44 -3.51 18.00
CA PRO A 197 -1.63 -3.04 19.38
C PRO A 197 -0.39 -2.38 20.01
N TRP A 198 0.72 -2.27 19.29
CA TRP A 198 1.99 -1.69 19.75
C TRP A 198 2.02 -0.16 19.63
N THR A 199 0.93 0.50 20.05
CA THR A 199 0.80 1.96 19.96
C THR A 199 1.89 2.67 20.76
N VAL A 200 2.24 2.15 21.94
CA VAL A 200 3.28 2.74 22.80
C VAL A 200 4.63 2.68 22.11
N ASP A 201 5.02 1.51 21.60
CA ASP A 201 6.25 1.32 20.83
C ASP A 201 6.28 2.22 19.60
N THR A 202 5.15 2.33 18.88
CA THR A 202 5.01 3.22 17.72
C THR A 202 5.26 4.68 18.06
N ALA A 203 4.74 5.13 19.21
CA ALA A 203 4.83 6.52 19.64
C ALA A 203 6.24 6.94 20.07
N VAL A 204 7.14 5.98 20.31
CA VAL A 204 8.52 6.23 20.79
C VAL A 204 9.59 5.92 19.73
N VAL A 205 9.20 5.54 18.51
CA VAL A 205 10.12 5.46 17.37
C VAL A 205 10.79 6.82 17.15
N ILE A 206 12.10 6.81 16.92
CA ILE A 206 12.93 8.04 16.86
C ILE A 206 12.98 8.72 15.49
#